data_AF-A0A1X1BLK6-F1
#
_entry.id   AF-A0A1X1BLK6-F1
#
_cell.length_a   1.000
_cell.length_b   1.000
_cell.length_c   1.000
_cell.angle_alpha   90.00
_cell.angle_beta   90.00
_cell.angle_gamma   90.00
#
_symmetry.space_group_name_H-M   'P 1'
#
loop_
_entity.id
_entity.type
_entity.pdbx_description
1 polymer ?
#
loop_
_entity_poly.entity_id
_entity_poly.type
_entity_poly.pdbx_seq_one_letter_code
_entity_poly.pdbx_strand_id
1 'polypeptide(L)'
;MTNDIKIDLAIIHRYNSMLESWERIQSKVDTNLRAMVIILDKFLLFTGADQGSCESDETTVDRILNSHAKGFTAQKFQDVSYDEAIGLLAGAKRAHNIDVNSVSPLTANLEVNLPGAISLFLQRQSDKLYQMISEVRSECESFRDGTLPRMESICDVAVAHINRNSVSIEEKCDNTPIFCSICDTFQSITSEIDALLGLMASVNPYPEGQENIHAHIEQISSFKLCRLKEFNNVLSDST
;
A
#
# COMPACT_ATOMS: atom_id res chain seq x y z
N MET A 1 43.76 2.22 -19.91
CA MET A 1 43.32 3.62 -19.74
C MET A 1 42.07 3.96 -20.54
N THR A 2 42.06 4.01 -21.88
CA THR A 2 40.82 4.38 -22.64
C THR A 2 39.72 3.32 -22.68
N ASN A 3 40.06 2.04 -22.51
CA ASN A 3 39.07 0.96 -22.43
C ASN A 3 38.42 0.85 -21.05
N ASP A 4 39.17 1.10 -19.98
CA ASP A 4 38.68 1.01 -18.60
C ASP A 4 37.62 2.10 -18.34
N ILE A 5 37.88 3.33 -18.79
CA ILE A 5 36.92 4.46 -18.68
C ILE A 5 35.62 4.19 -19.46
N LYS A 6 35.70 3.53 -20.63
CA LYS A 6 34.51 3.19 -21.42
C LYS A 6 33.68 2.10 -20.77
N ILE A 7 34.32 1.16 -20.07
CA ILE A 7 33.65 0.09 -19.33
C ILE A 7 32.94 0.67 -18.11
N ASP A 8 33.60 1.58 -17.38
CA ASP A 8 33.01 2.26 -16.22
C ASP A 8 31.76 3.07 -16.59
N LEU A 9 31.82 3.87 -17.66
CA LEU A 9 30.66 4.64 -18.13
C LEU A 9 29.47 3.76 -18.56
N ALA A 10 29.74 2.62 -19.21
CA ALA A 10 28.70 1.68 -19.60
C ALA A 10 28.04 1.01 -18.39
N ILE A 11 28.83 0.67 -17.36
CA ILE A 11 28.32 0.11 -16.09
C ILE A 11 27.44 1.13 -15.37
N ILE A 12 27.91 2.37 -15.26
CA ILE A 12 27.19 3.47 -14.62
C ILE A 12 25.85 3.73 -15.33
N HIS A 13 25.86 3.83 -16.67
CA HIS A 13 24.63 4.07 -17.42
C HIS A 13 23.61 2.93 -17.27
N ARG A 14 24.09 1.68 -17.28
CA ARG A 14 23.24 0.50 -17.05
C ARG A 14 22.62 0.53 -15.64
N TYR A 15 23.42 0.86 -14.62
CA TYR A 15 22.95 0.99 -13.25
C TYR A 15 21.89 2.09 -13.11
N ASN A 16 22.13 3.25 -13.72
CA ASN A 16 21.18 4.37 -13.73
C ASN A 16 19.81 3.97 -14.31
N SER A 17 19.79 3.21 -15.41
CA SER A 17 18.54 2.71 -16.00
C SER A 17 17.76 1.79 -15.04
N MET A 18 18.46 1.01 -14.21
CA MET A 18 17.82 0.16 -13.19
C MET A 18 17.28 0.99 -12.02
N LEU A 19 17.98 2.06 -11.61
CA LEU A 19 17.49 3.00 -10.62
C LEU A 19 16.22 3.72 -11.10
N GLU A 20 16.20 4.23 -12.34
CA GLU A 20 15.00 4.84 -12.92
C GLU A 20 13.81 3.87 -12.94
N SER A 21 14.08 2.58 -13.18
CA SER A 21 13.05 1.54 -13.10
C SER A 21 12.52 1.38 -11.67
N TRP A 22 13.39 1.43 -10.66
CA TRP A 22 12.98 1.38 -9.26
C TRP A 22 12.19 2.62 -8.86
N GLU A 23 12.60 3.83 -9.26
CA GLU A 23 11.85 5.07 -8.96
C GLU A 23 10.42 5.02 -9.50
N ARG A 24 10.20 4.42 -10.68
CA ARG A 24 8.86 4.20 -11.22
C ARG A 24 8.03 3.25 -10.35
N ILE A 25 8.64 2.20 -9.82
CA ILE A 25 7.99 1.27 -8.88
C ILE A 25 7.69 1.99 -7.56
N GLN A 26 8.64 2.73 -7.00
CA GLN A 26 8.44 3.54 -5.78
C GLN A 26 7.24 4.49 -5.93
N SER A 27 7.07 5.14 -7.08
CA SER A 27 5.92 6.02 -7.34
C SER A 27 4.58 5.26 -7.33
N LYS A 28 4.54 4.05 -7.90
CA LYS A 28 3.33 3.19 -7.84
C LYS A 28 3.06 2.74 -6.41
N VAL A 29 4.10 2.31 -5.69
CA VAL A 29 4.00 1.88 -4.30
C VAL A 29 3.48 3.02 -3.41
N ASP A 30 4.05 4.23 -3.49
CA ASP A 30 3.56 5.40 -2.73
C ASP A 30 2.07 5.67 -3.00
N THR A 31 1.65 5.58 -4.26
CA THR A 31 0.25 5.77 -4.65
C THR A 31 -0.64 4.71 -3.99
N ASN A 32 -0.24 3.44 -4.04
CA ASN A 32 -0.98 2.35 -3.43
C ASN A 32 -1.01 2.47 -1.90
N LEU A 33 0.11 2.77 -1.23
CA LEU A 33 0.15 2.97 0.22
C LEU A 33 -0.81 4.09 0.66
N ARG A 34 -0.85 5.23 -0.05
CA ARG A 34 -1.80 6.31 0.24
C ARG A 34 -3.25 5.88 0.02
N ALA A 35 -3.52 5.13 -1.05
CA ALA A 35 -4.86 4.61 -1.32
C ALA A 35 -5.32 3.59 -0.26
N MET A 36 -4.41 2.77 0.26
CA MET A 36 -4.67 1.85 1.36
C MET A 36 -5.07 2.60 2.64
N VAL A 37 -4.38 3.69 2.99
CA VAL A 37 -4.77 4.55 4.12
C VAL A 37 -6.20 5.08 3.96
N ILE A 38 -6.55 5.59 2.77
CA ILE A 38 -7.91 6.07 2.48
C ILE A 38 -8.95 4.96 2.60
N ILE A 39 -8.59 3.73 2.23
CA ILE A 39 -9.48 2.58 2.40
C ILE A 39 -9.67 2.25 3.89
N LEU A 40 -8.59 2.21 4.67
CA LEU A 40 -8.64 1.96 6.10
C LEU A 40 -9.44 3.05 6.85
N ASP A 41 -9.33 4.31 6.44
CA ASP A 41 -10.17 5.40 6.96
C ASP A 41 -11.67 5.15 6.72
N LYS A 42 -12.04 4.50 5.61
CA LYS A 42 -13.44 4.12 5.37
C LYS A 42 -13.89 3.00 6.30
N PHE A 43 -13.03 2.06 6.67
CA PHE A 43 -13.37 1.06 7.69
C PHE A 43 -13.67 1.73 9.03
N LEU A 44 -12.91 2.78 9.40
CA LEU A 44 -13.15 3.56 10.61
C LEU A 44 -14.54 4.23 10.65
N LEU A 45 -15.11 4.60 9.50
CA LEU A 45 -16.46 5.19 9.43
C LEU A 45 -17.58 4.20 9.82
N PHE A 46 -17.30 2.90 9.75
CA PHE A 46 -18.29 1.84 9.98
C PHE A 46 -17.91 0.89 11.12
N THR A 47 -16.81 1.16 11.84
CA THR A 47 -16.45 0.42 13.05
C THR A 47 -17.60 0.48 14.08
N GLY A 48 -18.09 -0.69 14.49
CA GLY A 48 -19.25 -0.83 15.40
C GLY A 48 -20.60 -1.05 14.70
N ALA A 49 -20.68 -0.84 13.38
CA ALA A 49 -21.87 -1.15 12.57
C ALA A 49 -21.85 -2.59 12.02
N ASP A 50 -20.67 -3.19 11.89
CA ASP A 50 -20.47 -4.53 11.30
C ASP A 50 -20.77 -5.70 12.27
N GLN A 51 -21.22 -5.41 13.50
CA GLN A 51 -21.61 -6.44 14.49
C GLN A 51 -23.07 -6.91 14.35
N GLY A 52 -23.80 -6.42 13.35
CA GLY A 52 -25.13 -6.94 13.04
C GLY A 52 -25.01 -8.38 12.53
N SER A 53 -25.68 -9.33 13.20
CA SER A 53 -25.77 -10.71 12.72
C SER A 53 -26.32 -10.71 11.29
N CYS A 54 -25.45 -10.99 10.34
CA CYS A 54 -25.83 -11.27 8.97
C CYS A 54 -26.43 -12.68 8.95
N GLU A 55 -27.68 -12.82 9.39
CA GLU A 55 -28.48 -13.91 8.86
C GLU A 55 -28.56 -13.63 7.36
N SER A 56 -27.78 -14.39 6.59
CA SER A 56 -27.71 -14.33 5.14
C SER A 56 -29.03 -14.82 4.56
N ASP A 57 -30.10 -14.08 4.78
CA ASP A 57 -31.33 -14.30 4.08
C ASP A 57 -31.07 -13.89 2.63
N GLU A 58 -31.19 -14.84 1.71
CA GLU A 58 -31.18 -14.61 0.25
C GLU A 58 -32.05 -13.41 -0.15
N THR A 59 -33.07 -13.11 0.66
CA THR A 59 -33.96 -11.95 0.54
C THR A 59 -33.24 -10.61 0.63
N THR A 60 -32.11 -10.49 1.35
CA THR A 60 -31.36 -9.23 1.53
C THR A 60 -30.57 -8.86 0.28
N VAL A 61 -29.88 -9.84 -0.32
CA VAL A 61 -29.14 -9.65 -1.58
C VAL A 61 -30.12 -9.38 -2.72
N ASP A 62 -31.24 -10.12 -2.77
CA ASP A 62 -32.31 -9.87 -3.74
C ASP A 62 -32.95 -8.50 -3.52
N ARG A 63 -33.11 -8.01 -2.29
CA ARG A 63 -33.67 -6.68 -2.02
C ARG A 63 -32.75 -5.55 -2.48
N ILE A 64 -31.43 -5.68 -2.30
CA ILE A 64 -30.42 -4.73 -2.79
C ILE A 64 -30.31 -4.76 -4.32
N LEU A 65 -30.30 -5.96 -4.92
CA LEU A 65 -30.28 -6.10 -6.38
C LEU A 65 -31.58 -5.56 -7.00
N ASN A 66 -32.74 -5.84 -6.39
CA ASN A 66 -34.03 -5.33 -6.86
C ASN A 66 -34.17 -3.81 -6.71
N SER A 67 -33.55 -3.18 -5.69
CA SER A 67 -33.54 -1.72 -5.56
C SER A 67 -32.73 -1.02 -6.65
N HIS A 68 -31.77 -1.72 -7.27
CA HIS A 68 -30.97 -1.21 -8.39
C HIS A 68 -31.48 -1.65 -9.77
N ALA A 69 -32.11 -2.83 -9.88
CA ALA A 69 -32.53 -3.43 -11.16
C ALA A 69 -33.91 -2.96 -11.65
N LYS A 70 -34.82 -2.59 -10.74
CA LYS A 70 -36.11 -1.99 -11.11
C LYS A 70 -35.99 -0.49 -11.00
N GLY A 71 -36.06 0.22 -12.12
CA GLY A 71 -36.14 1.67 -12.13
C GLY A 71 -37.24 2.14 -11.19
N PHE A 72 -36.83 2.61 -10.01
CA PHE A 72 -37.58 3.37 -9.01
C PHE A 72 -39.11 3.14 -8.99
N THR A 73 -39.59 1.90 -8.91
CA THR A 73 -40.93 1.67 -8.36
C THR A 73 -40.78 1.80 -6.85
N ALA A 74 -41.02 3.01 -6.36
CA ALA A 74 -40.97 3.37 -4.95
C ALA A 74 -41.77 2.39 -4.08
N GLN A 75 -41.12 1.32 -3.62
CA GLN A 75 -41.32 0.92 -2.23
C GLN A 75 -40.88 2.14 -1.44
N LYS A 76 -41.86 2.87 -0.89
CA LYS A 76 -41.62 4.07 -0.09
C LYS A 76 -40.57 3.72 0.95
N PHE A 77 -39.35 4.19 0.75
CA PHE A 77 -38.41 4.37 1.84
C PHE A 77 -39.18 5.17 2.88
N GLN A 78 -39.36 4.60 4.06
CA GLN A 78 -39.93 5.35 5.15
C GLN A 78 -38.84 6.35 5.54
N ASP A 79 -39.13 7.65 5.40
CA ASP A 79 -38.31 8.70 5.99
C ASP A 79 -38.41 8.54 7.50
N VAL A 80 -37.55 7.68 8.05
CA VAL A 80 -37.46 7.45 9.49
C VAL A 80 -36.65 8.59 10.08
N SER A 81 -37.25 9.35 11.00
CA SER A 81 -36.54 10.37 11.76
C SER A 81 -35.36 9.75 12.52
N TYR A 82 -34.30 10.53 12.81
CA TYR A 82 -33.12 9.99 13.48
C TYR A 82 -33.45 9.27 14.79
N ASP A 83 -34.34 9.84 15.61
CA ASP A 83 -34.75 9.26 16.89
C ASP A 83 -35.50 7.93 16.71
N GLU A 84 -36.28 7.81 15.63
CA GLU A 84 -37.02 6.61 15.28
C GLU A 84 -36.10 5.55 14.65
N ALA A 85 -35.07 5.96 13.90
CA ALA A 85 -34.05 5.08 13.34
C ALA A 85 -33.17 4.50 14.46
N ILE A 86 -32.75 5.33 15.42
CA ILE A 86 -32.07 4.92 16.65
C ILE A 86 -32.96 4.01 17.49
N GLY A 87 -34.27 4.29 17.58
CA GLY A 87 -35.23 3.43 18.29
C GLY A 87 -35.38 2.04 17.67
N LEU A 88 -35.48 1.97 16.34
CA LEU A 88 -35.51 0.71 15.58
C LEU A 88 -34.17 -0.04 15.69
N LEU A 89 -33.04 0.68 15.59
CA LEU A 89 -31.70 0.13 15.79
C LEU A 89 -31.55 -0.43 17.20
N ALA A 90 -31.99 0.29 18.22
CA ALA A 90 -31.94 -0.15 19.62
C ALA A 90 -32.88 -1.32 19.90
N GLY A 91 -33.99 -1.43 19.17
CA GLY A 91 -34.86 -2.61 19.18
C GLY A 91 -34.16 -3.85 18.59
N ALA A 92 -33.51 -3.70 17.43
CA ALA A 92 -32.77 -4.77 16.78
C ALA A 92 -31.48 -5.17 17.54
N LYS A 93 -30.75 -4.18 18.07
CA LYS A 93 -29.48 -4.35 18.80
C LYS A 93 -29.66 -4.71 20.28
N ARG A 94 -30.84 -4.52 20.89
CA ARG A 94 -31.17 -5.09 22.22
C ARG A 94 -31.15 -6.61 22.25
N ALA A 95 -31.33 -7.27 21.12
CA ALA A 95 -31.15 -8.72 21.01
C ALA A 95 -29.65 -9.13 21.09
N HIS A 96 -28.71 -8.20 20.88
CA HIS A 96 -27.28 -8.47 20.70
C HIS A 96 -26.32 -7.64 21.58
N ASN A 97 -26.80 -6.87 22.56
CA ASN A 97 -25.98 -6.07 23.49
C ASN A 97 -24.99 -5.07 22.82
N ILE A 98 -25.35 -4.50 21.67
CA ILE A 98 -24.51 -3.49 21.00
C ILE A 98 -24.90 -2.08 21.49
N ASP A 99 -23.91 -1.27 21.90
CA ASP A 99 -24.10 0.11 22.33
C ASP A 99 -24.49 1.00 21.13
N VAL A 100 -25.69 1.56 21.19
CA VAL A 100 -26.34 2.29 20.08
C VAL A 100 -25.92 3.77 20.07
N ASN A 101 -25.34 4.26 21.17
CA ASN A 101 -25.11 5.69 21.41
C ASN A 101 -23.98 6.30 20.56
N SER A 102 -23.21 5.50 19.82
CA SER A 102 -22.11 5.94 18.96
C SER A 102 -22.42 5.85 17.45
N VAL A 103 -23.58 5.34 17.06
CA VAL A 103 -23.91 5.08 15.65
C VAL A 103 -24.38 6.37 14.97
N SER A 104 -23.69 6.78 13.90
CA SER A 104 -24.09 7.93 13.09
C SER A 104 -25.52 7.79 12.55
N PRO A 105 -26.31 8.88 12.48
CA PRO A 105 -27.64 8.90 11.85
C PRO A 105 -27.71 8.22 10.48
N LEU A 106 -26.66 8.41 9.68
CA LEU A 106 -26.57 7.83 8.34
C LEU A 106 -26.40 6.30 8.41
N THR A 107 -25.54 5.83 9.30
CA THR A 107 -25.26 4.42 9.53
C THR A 107 -26.50 3.70 10.06
N ALA A 108 -27.21 4.32 11.02
CA ALA A 108 -28.46 3.79 11.54
C ALA A 108 -29.56 3.71 10.45
N ASN A 109 -29.68 4.74 9.61
CA ASN A 109 -30.65 4.75 8.52
C ASN A 109 -30.32 3.68 7.46
N LEU A 110 -29.04 3.50 7.13
CA LEU A 110 -28.58 2.46 6.22
C LEU A 110 -28.83 1.05 6.77
N GLU A 111 -28.55 0.79 8.05
CA GLU A 111 -28.85 -0.51 8.68
C GLU A 111 -30.36 -0.82 8.66
N VAL A 112 -31.22 0.17 8.88
CA VAL A 112 -32.69 -0.01 8.94
C VAL A 112 -33.30 -0.17 7.54
N ASN A 113 -32.88 0.65 6.57
CA ASN A 113 -33.48 0.68 5.24
C ASN A 113 -32.82 -0.28 4.23
N LEU A 114 -31.53 -0.57 4.42
CA LEU A 114 -30.72 -1.42 3.54
C LEU A 114 -29.79 -2.34 4.38
N PRO A 115 -30.34 -3.33 5.10
CA PRO A 115 -29.55 -4.31 5.84
C PRO A 115 -28.48 -4.95 4.95
N GLY A 116 -27.25 -5.13 5.48
CA GLY A 116 -26.13 -5.72 4.74
C GLY A 116 -25.42 -4.80 3.74
N ALA A 117 -25.93 -3.59 3.45
CA ALA A 117 -25.26 -2.66 2.54
C ALA A 117 -23.88 -2.20 3.06
N ILE A 118 -23.73 -2.05 4.38
CA ILE A 118 -22.46 -1.70 5.03
C ILE A 118 -21.45 -2.84 4.84
N SER A 119 -21.81 -4.07 5.18
CA SER A 119 -20.92 -5.23 5.03
C SER A 119 -20.53 -5.47 3.56
N LEU A 120 -21.45 -5.30 2.60
CA LEU A 120 -21.12 -5.35 1.16
C LEU A 120 -20.18 -4.21 0.74
N PHE A 121 -20.36 -3.01 1.29
CA PHE A 121 -19.47 -1.89 1.03
C PHE A 121 -18.06 -2.13 1.58
N LEU A 122 -17.95 -2.63 2.81
CA LEU A 122 -16.70 -2.98 3.48
C LEU A 122 -16.00 -4.14 2.77
N GLN A 123 -16.74 -5.18 2.33
CA GLN A 123 -16.19 -6.25 1.51
C GLN A 123 -15.57 -5.69 0.22
N ARG A 124 -16.27 -4.80 -0.49
CA ARG A 124 -15.70 -4.14 -1.68
C ARG A 124 -14.47 -3.29 -1.38
N GLN A 125 -14.38 -2.69 -0.19
CA GLN A 125 -13.16 -1.99 0.23
C GLN A 125 -12.04 -2.99 0.53
N SER A 126 -12.36 -4.13 1.17
CA SER A 126 -11.43 -5.22 1.45
C SER A 126 -10.84 -5.82 0.18
N ASP A 127 -11.67 -6.09 -0.83
CA ASP A 127 -11.22 -6.61 -2.12
C ASP A 127 -10.22 -5.65 -2.80
N LYS A 128 -10.46 -4.34 -2.70
CA LYS A 128 -9.54 -3.31 -3.21
C LYS A 128 -8.25 -3.26 -2.41
N LEU A 129 -8.33 -3.38 -1.09
CA LEU A 129 -7.16 -3.42 -0.21
C LEU A 129 -6.29 -4.64 -0.55
N TYR A 130 -6.91 -5.81 -0.73
CA TYR A 130 -6.24 -7.03 -1.16
C TYR A 130 -5.57 -6.87 -2.53
N GLN A 131 -6.27 -6.25 -3.49
CA GLN A 131 -5.70 -5.97 -4.81
C GLN A 131 -4.46 -5.07 -4.70
N MET A 132 -4.52 -3.97 -3.94
CA MET A 132 -3.37 -3.08 -3.75
C MET A 132 -2.19 -3.78 -3.07
N ILE A 133 -2.44 -4.62 -2.07
CA ILE A 133 -1.42 -5.46 -1.42
C ILE A 133 -0.75 -6.38 -2.46
N SER A 134 -1.55 -7.05 -3.28
CA SER A 134 -1.05 -7.94 -4.33
C SER A 134 -0.24 -7.20 -5.38
N GLU A 135 -0.65 -5.98 -5.78
CA GLU A 135 0.07 -5.16 -6.75
C GLU A 135 1.44 -4.73 -6.21
N VAL A 136 1.50 -4.19 -4.99
CA VAL A 136 2.77 -3.79 -4.36
C VAL A 136 3.71 -4.99 -4.24
N ARG A 137 3.18 -6.13 -3.77
CA ARG A 137 3.94 -7.37 -3.65
C ARG A 137 4.49 -7.83 -5.00
N SER A 138 3.64 -7.86 -6.03
CA SER A 138 4.03 -8.31 -7.36
C SER A 138 5.11 -7.42 -7.99
N GLU A 139 5.02 -6.10 -7.83
CA GLU A 139 6.03 -5.18 -8.35
C GLU A 139 7.37 -5.36 -7.62
N CYS A 140 7.34 -5.51 -6.29
CA CYS A 140 8.53 -5.75 -5.47
C CYS A 140 9.20 -7.10 -5.78
N GLU A 141 8.42 -8.19 -5.85
CA GLU A 141 8.92 -9.53 -6.16
C GLU A 141 9.47 -9.59 -7.59
N SER A 142 8.78 -8.98 -8.57
CA SER A 142 9.26 -8.90 -9.95
C SER A 142 10.59 -8.16 -10.05
N PHE A 143 10.75 -7.04 -9.33
CA PHE A 143 12.01 -6.32 -9.31
C PHE A 143 13.12 -7.09 -8.60
N ARG A 144 12.81 -7.70 -7.45
CA ARG A 144 13.73 -8.54 -6.67
C ARG A 144 14.26 -9.72 -7.48
N ASP A 145 13.39 -10.40 -8.22
CA ASP A 145 13.78 -11.62 -8.93
C ASP A 145 14.39 -11.31 -10.31
N GLY A 146 14.00 -10.18 -10.94
CA GLY A 146 14.44 -9.81 -12.29
C GLY A 146 15.62 -8.83 -12.35
N THR A 147 15.57 -7.74 -11.60
CA THR A 147 16.48 -6.59 -11.72
C THR A 147 17.55 -6.61 -10.63
N LEU A 148 17.19 -6.94 -9.40
CA LEU A 148 18.09 -6.91 -8.25
C LEU A 148 19.37 -7.76 -8.43
N PRO A 149 19.34 -8.98 -9.01
CA PRO A 149 20.56 -9.76 -9.24
C PRO A 149 21.51 -9.11 -10.24
N ARG A 150 20.97 -8.29 -11.17
CA ARG A 150 21.79 -7.53 -12.13
C ARG A 150 22.44 -6.32 -11.45
N MET A 151 21.75 -5.70 -10.50
CA MET A 151 22.31 -4.64 -9.67
C MET A 151 23.39 -5.18 -8.74
N GLU A 152 23.18 -6.35 -8.13
CA GLU A 152 24.16 -7.06 -7.31
C GLU A 152 25.46 -7.32 -8.10
N SER A 153 25.35 -7.86 -9.31
CA SER A 153 26.52 -8.09 -10.17
C SER A 153 27.31 -6.80 -10.48
N ILE A 154 26.65 -5.64 -10.59
CA ILE A 154 27.32 -4.35 -10.78
C ILE A 154 27.94 -3.86 -9.48
N CYS A 155 27.26 -4.06 -8.35
CA CYS A 155 27.79 -3.79 -7.02
C CYS A 155 29.07 -4.59 -6.75
N ASP A 156 29.13 -5.87 -7.13
CA ASP A 156 30.35 -6.69 -6.99
C ASP A 156 31.53 -6.13 -7.79
N VAL A 157 31.26 -5.65 -9.02
CA VAL A 157 32.26 -4.98 -9.86
C VAL A 157 32.71 -3.66 -9.22
N ALA A 158 31.77 -2.89 -8.66
CA ALA A 158 32.06 -1.66 -7.93
C ALA A 158 32.97 -1.91 -6.72
N VAL A 159 32.67 -2.93 -5.91
CA VAL A 159 33.49 -3.35 -4.77
C VAL A 159 34.89 -3.77 -5.20
N ALA A 160 35.00 -4.56 -6.28
CA ALA A 160 36.30 -4.95 -6.82
C ALA A 160 37.12 -3.73 -7.30
N HIS A 161 36.46 -2.72 -7.89
CA HIS A 161 37.10 -1.48 -8.31
C HIS A 161 37.59 -0.65 -7.11
N ILE A 162 36.74 -0.46 -6.09
CA ILE A 162 37.09 0.22 -4.84
C ILE A 162 38.31 -0.44 -4.18
N ASN A 163 38.31 -1.77 -4.08
CA ASN A 163 39.39 -2.54 -3.44
C ASN A 163 40.70 -2.52 -4.23
N ARG A 164 40.67 -2.39 -5.56
CA ARG A 164 41.88 -2.27 -6.38
C ARG A 164 42.53 -0.89 -6.23
N ASN A 165 41.71 0.16 -6.19
CA ASN A 165 42.20 1.53 -6.10
C ASN A 165 42.61 1.95 -4.68
N SER A 166 42.12 1.26 -3.64
CA SER A 166 42.57 1.49 -2.26
C SER A 166 44.01 1.00 -2.00
N VAL A 167 44.55 0.14 -2.88
CA VAL A 167 45.92 -0.42 -2.77
C VAL A 167 46.95 0.40 -3.55
N SER A 168 46.56 1.17 -4.56
CA SER A 168 47.46 2.05 -5.31
C SER A 168 47.51 3.45 -4.73
N ILE A 169 48.65 3.83 -4.13
CA ILE A 169 48.85 5.13 -3.48
C ILE A 169 48.98 6.29 -4.49
N GLU A 170 49.19 6.01 -5.79
CA GLU A 170 49.68 7.03 -6.73
C GLU A 170 48.67 7.63 -7.74
N GLU A 171 47.46 7.09 -7.91
CA GLU A 171 46.44 7.76 -8.75
C GLU A 171 45.04 7.55 -8.15
N LYS A 172 44.48 8.58 -7.53
CA LYS A 172 43.06 8.58 -7.13
C LYS A 172 42.22 8.48 -8.41
N CYS A 173 41.60 7.33 -8.62
CA CYS A 173 40.60 7.17 -9.68
C CYS A 173 39.35 7.99 -9.33
N ASP A 174 38.99 8.95 -10.18
CA ASP A 174 37.88 9.92 -10.00
C ASP A 174 36.51 9.24 -9.78
N ASN A 175 36.34 7.97 -10.17
CA ASN A 175 35.06 7.27 -10.11
C ASN A 175 34.74 6.59 -8.76
N THR A 176 35.67 6.61 -7.79
CA THR A 176 35.48 5.92 -6.49
C THR A 176 34.18 6.34 -5.75
N PRO A 177 33.81 7.63 -5.69
CA PRO A 177 32.54 8.05 -5.06
C PRO A 177 31.30 7.48 -5.76
N ILE A 178 31.32 7.36 -7.09
CA ILE A 178 30.22 6.77 -7.87
C ILE A 178 30.04 5.30 -7.50
N PHE A 179 31.13 4.54 -7.44
CA PHE A 179 31.09 3.13 -7.08
C PHE A 179 30.65 2.89 -5.63
N CYS A 180 31.04 3.75 -4.69
CA CYS A 180 30.49 3.70 -3.33
C CYS A 180 28.96 3.93 -3.35
N SER A 181 28.50 4.93 -4.10
CA SER A 181 27.07 5.24 -4.22
C SER A 181 26.25 4.10 -4.87
N ILE A 182 26.84 3.35 -5.81
CA ILE A 182 26.24 2.11 -6.36
C ILE A 182 25.98 1.12 -5.22
N CYS A 183 26.99 0.84 -4.38
CA CYS A 183 26.85 -0.11 -3.27
C CYS A 183 25.79 0.34 -2.25
N ASP A 184 25.80 1.62 -1.87
CA ASP A 184 24.87 2.18 -0.89
C ASP A 184 23.42 2.15 -1.38
N THR A 185 23.19 2.51 -2.66
CA THR A 185 21.86 2.46 -3.26
C THR A 185 21.35 1.03 -3.43
N PHE A 186 22.21 0.08 -3.80
CA PHE A 186 21.84 -1.33 -3.91
C PHE A 186 21.36 -1.88 -2.57
N GLN A 187 22.09 -1.62 -1.48
CA GLN A 187 21.70 -2.05 -0.14
C GLN A 187 20.40 -1.38 0.32
N SER A 188 20.24 -0.09 0.03
CA SER A 188 19.04 0.67 0.37
C SER A 188 17.80 0.11 -0.33
N ILE A 189 17.89 -0.19 -1.63
CA ILE A 189 16.78 -0.77 -2.40
C ILE A 189 16.44 -2.18 -1.92
N THR A 190 17.45 -3.00 -1.63
CA THR A 190 17.24 -4.36 -1.11
C THR A 190 16.47 -4.32 0.22
N SER A 191 16.92 -3.48 1.15
CA SER A 191 16.27 -3.29 2.45
C SER A 191 14.84 -2.74 2.30
N GLU A 192 14.63 -1.79 1.38
CA GLU A 192 13.31 -1.24 1.10
C GLU A 192 12.34 -2.30 0.56
N ILE A 193 12.78 -3.15 -0.38
CA ILE A 193 11.97 -4.26 -0.91
C ILE A 193 11.53 -5.19 0.21
N ASP A 194 12.46 -5.60 1.08
CA ASP A 194 12.14 -6.52 2.18
C ASP A 194 11.19 -5.88 3.18
N ALA A 195 11.38 -4.59 3.48
CA ALA A 195 10.50 -3.83 4.36
C ALA A 195 9.08 -3.67 3.77
N LEU A 196 8.96 -3.41 2.46
CA LEU A 196 7.67 -3.34 1.76
C LEU A 196 6.96 -4.69 1.77
N LEU A 197 7.66 -5.78 1.49
CA LEU A 197 7.08 -7.12 1.52
C LEU A 197 6.65 -7.51 2.95
N GLY A 198 7.43 -7.14 3.96
CA GLY A 198 7.07 -7.30 5.36
C GLY A 198 5.80 -6.54 5.74
N LEU A 199 5.70 -5.27 5.32
CA LEU A 199 4.52 -4.44 5.52
C LEU A 199 3.28 -5.04 4.83
N MET A 200 3.41 -5.48 3.57
CA MET A 200 2.30 -6.10 2.83
C MET A 200 1.84 -7.42 3.46
N ALA A 201 2.74 -8.17 4.11
CA ALA A 201 2.39 -9.38 4.84
C ALA A 201 1.67 -9.10 6.18
N SER A 202 1.87 -7.92 6.77
CA SER A 202 1.29 -7.56 8.07
C SER A 202 -0.09 -6.89 7.98
N VAL A 203 -0.45 -6.30 6.84
CA VAL A 203 -1.76 -5.63 6.68
C VAL A 203 -2.86 -6.66 6.48
N ASN A 204 -3.85 -6.67 7.37
CA ASN A 204 -5.06 -7.46 7.19
C ASN A 204 -5.99 -6.78 6.16
N PRO A 205 -6.40 -7.45 5.06
CA PRO A 205 -7.33 -6.90 4.07
C PRO A 205 -8.74 -6.65 4.62
N TYR A 206 -9.13 -7.32 5.72
CA TYR A 206 -10.40 -7.10 6.41
C TYR A 206 -10.13 -6.81 7.90
N PRO A 207 -9.65 -5.61 8.24
CA PRO A 207 -9.24 -5.30 9.60
C PRO A 207 -10.45 -5.11 10.51
N GLU A 208 -10.46 -5.84 11.63
CA GLU A 208 -11.49 -5.75 12.66
C GLU A 208 -11.00 -4.92 13.85
N GLY A 209 -11.84 -4.04 14.35
CA GLY A 209 -11.56 -3.22 15.54
C GLY A 209 -10.77 -1.94 15.23
N GLN A 210 -11.20 -0.85 15.87
CA GLN A 210 -10.66 0.48 15.63
C GLN A 210 -9.14 0.57 15.91
N GLU A 211 -8.66 -0.08 16.97
CA GLU A 211 -7.24 -0.08 17.34
C GLU A 211 -6.37 -0.72 16.24
N ASN A 212 -6.81 -1.85 15.67
CA ASN A 212 -6.09 -2.53 14.60
C ASN A 212 -6.06 -1.69 13.31
N ILE A 213 -7.18 -1.05 12.97
CA ILE A 213 -7.25 -0.18 11.79
C ILE A 213 -6.30 1.01 11.95
N HIS A 214 -6.28 1.66 13.12
CA HIS A 214 -5.32 2.74 13.39
C HIS A 214 -3.87 2.26 13.37
N ALA A 215 -3.57 1.08 13.92
CA ALA A 215 -2.24 0.51 13.88
C ALA A 215 -1.76 0.28 12.44
N HIS A 216 -2.62 -0.21 11.54
CA HIS A 216 -2.29 -0.36 10.12
C HIS A 216 -2.09 1.00 9.43
N ILE A 217 -2.93 2.00 9.72
CA ILE A 217 -2.75 3.36 9.18
C ILE A 217 -1.41 3.94 9.62
N GLU A 218 -1.04 3.80 10.89
CA GLU A 218 0.23 4.28 11.43
C GLU A 218 1.43 3.56 10.79
N GLN A 219 1.38 2.23 10.66
CA GLN A 219 2.40 1.44 9.99
C GLN A 219 2.61 1.88 8.54
N ILE A 220 1.53 2.06 7.77
CA ILE A 220 1.62 2.49 6.37
C ILE A 220 2.12 3.94 6.28
N SER A 221 1.60 4.84 7.11
CA SER A 221 1.94 6.28 7.06
C SER A 221 3.35 6.58 7.54
N SER A 222 3.91 5.72 8.40
CA SER A 222 5.30 5.83 8.89
C SER A 222 6.32 5.24 7.92
N PHE A 223 5.89 4.45 6.93
CA PHE A 223 6.77 3.89 5.92
C PHE A 223 7.36 5.00 5.04
N LYS A 224 8.69 5.04 4.94
CA LYS A 224 9.42 6.05 4.16
C LYS A 224 10.21 5.38 3.06
N LEU A 225 9.87 5.70 1.83
CA LEU A 225 10.67 5.30 0.67
C LEU A 225 12.04 6.02 0.70
N CYS A 226 13.10 5.26 0.47
CA CYS A 226 14.48 5.68 0.28
C CYS A 226 14.57 6.70 -0.85
N ARG A 227 15.30 7.79 -0.58
CA ARG A 227 15.54 8.85 -1.56
C ARG A 227 16.77 8.50 -2.39
N LEU A 228 16.58 8.16 -3.66
CA LEU A 228 17.68 7.83 -4.58
C LEU A 228 18.43 9.05 -5.14
N LYS A 229 18.03 10.29 -4.77
CA LYS A 229 18.60 11.54 -5.30
C LYS A 229 20.10 11.71 -5.07
N GLU A 230 20.66 11.03 -4.06
CA GLU A 230 22.09 11.14 -3.74
C GLU A 230 22.98 10.55 -4.83
N PHE A 231 22.54 9.51 -5.53
CA PHE A 231 23.27 8.94 -6.68
C PHE A 231 23.31 9.90 -7.88
N ASN A 232 22.20 10.59 -8.16
CA ASN A 232 22.12 11.55 -9.25
C ASN A 232 23.01 12.78 -9.03
N ASN A 233 23.19 13.21 -7.77
CA ASN A 233 24.10 14.31 -7.45
C ASN A 233 25.56 13.92 -7.71
N VAL A 234 25.96 12.69 -7.33
CA VAL A 234 27.32 12.20 -7.57
C VAL A 234 27.62 12.08 -9.07
N LEU A 235 26.64 11.72 -9.89
CA LEU A 235 26.77 11.71 -11.36
C LEU A 235 26.90 13.11 -11.97
N SER A 236 26.21 14.10 -11.39
CA SER A 236 26.21 15.48 -11.88
C SER A 236 27.55 16.18 -11.60
N ASP A 237 28.19 15.83 -10.50
CA ASP A 237 29.48 16.41 -10.07
C ASP A 237 30.69 15.75 -10.76
N SER A 238 30.48 14.65 -11.51
CA SER A 238 31.53 13.87 -12.19
C SER A 238 31.52 13.99 -13.74
N THR A 239 30.59 14.77 -14.30
CA THR A 239 30.56 15.20 -15.71
C THR A 239 30.99 16.65 -15.88
#